data_AF-A0A7I7SDJ3-F1
#
_entry.id   AF-A0A7I7SDJ3-F1
#
_cell.length_a   1.000
_cell.length_b   1.000
_cell.length_c   1.000
_cell.angle_alpha   90.00
_cell.angle_beta   90.00
_cell.angle_gamma   90.00
#
_symmetry.space_group_name_H-M   'P 1'
#
loop_
_entity.id
_entity.type
_entity.pdbx_description
1 polymer ?
#
loop_
_entity_poly.entity_id
_entity_poly.type
_entity_poly.pdbx_seq_one_letter_code
_entity_poly.pdbx_strand_id
1 'polypeptide(L)' 'MPDTATAEGVVLIDPNALYRPGSVPIIGADRLAQMRKVGTGPRYLQPTAGGQIWYRGRDLLEWMESGLTDPAGERRDA' A
#
# COMPACT_ATOMS: atom_id res chain seq x y z
N MET A 1 1.40 27.72 -26.21
CA MET A 1 0.96 26.37 -25.83
C MET A 1 1.70 26.02 -24.55
N PRO A 2 1.05 25.87 -23.38
CA PRO A 2 1.72 25.24 -22.26
C PRO A 2 1.72 23.73 -22.51
N ASP A 3 2.91 23.18 -22.73
CA ASP A 3 3.15 21.74 -22.71
C ASP A 3 2.98 21.32 -21.24
N THR A 4 1.88 20.61 -20.96
CA THR A 4 1.61 20.09 -19.63
C THR A 4 2.68 19.06 -19.32
N ALA A 5 3.73 19.46 -18.60
CA ALA A 5 4.68 18.55 -18.01
C ALA A 5 3.91 17.61 -17.07
N THR A 6 3.50 16.46 -17.60
CA THR A 6 3.10 15.31 -16.81
C THR A 6 4.30 14.98 -15.94
N ALA A 7 4.27 15.48 -14.71
CA ALA A 7 5.15 14.97 -13.68
C ALA A 7 4.83 13.49 -13.55
N GLU A 8 5.63 12.65 -14.21
CA GLU A 8 5.80 11.24 -13.92
C GLU A 8 6.38 11.15 -12.50
N GLY A 9 5.56 11.53 -11.52
CA GLY A 9 5.90 11.49 -10.12
C GLY A 9 5.97 10.04 -9.74
N VAL A 10 7.18 9.47 -9.75
CA VAL A 10 7.48 8.26 -9.01
C VAL A 10 6.86 8.45 -7.63
N VAL A 11 5.84 7.66 -7.31
CA VAL A 11 5.27 7.68 -5.96
C VAL A 11 6.33 7.13 -5.03
N LEU A 12 7.12 8.03 -4.47
CA LEU A 12 8.09 7.72 -3.44
C LEU A 12 7.31 7.57 -2.13
N ILE A 13 7.08 6.32 -1.73
CA ILE A 13 6.64 6.04 -0.35
C ILE A 13 7.84 6.33 0.55
N ASP A 14 7.71 7.30 1.45
CA ASP A 14 8.73 7.61 2.45
C ASP A 14 8.69 6.54 3.55
N PRO A 15 9.79 5.83 3.83
CA PRO A 15 9.80 4.72 4.77
C PRO A 15 9.46 5.12 6.22
N ASN A 16 9.68 6.39 6.58
CA ASN A 16 9.47 6.91 7.92
C ASN A 16 8.09 7.58 8.10
N ALA A 17 7.35 7.79 7.00
CA ALA A 17 6.02 8.38 7.04
C ALA A 17 4.93 7.37 7.40
N LEU A 18 3.84 7.89 7.97
CA LEU A 18 2.61 7.15 8.23
C LEU A 18 1.56 7.53 7.21
N TYR A 19 1.04 6.52 6.51
CA TYR A 19 0.05 6.65 5.47
C TYR A 19 -1.31 6.15 5.94
N ARG A 20 -2.36 6.88 5.59
CA ARG A 20 -3.73 6.38 5.69
C ARG A 20 -4.02 5.49 4.48
N PRO A 21 -4.96 4.53 4.58
CA PRO A 21 -5.33 3.70 3.44
C PRO A 21 -5.68 4.50 2.18
N GLY A 22 -6.36 5.65 2.31
CA GLY A 22 -6.67 6.53 1.17
C GLY A 22 -5.54 7.42 0.68
N SER A 23 -4.42 7.48 1.40
CA SER A 23 -3.25 8.29 1.04
C SER A 23 -2.14 7.47 0.40
N VAL A 24 -2.32 6.15 0.20
CA VAL A 24 -1.38 5.29 -0.53
C VAL A 24 -1.84 5.23 -1.99
N PRO A 25 -1.30 6.06 -2.90
CA PRO A 25 -1.85 6.19 -4.25
C PRO A 25 -1.61 4.93 -5.12
N ILE A 26 -0.66 4.07 -4.73
CA ILE A 26 -0.29 2.87 -5.50
C ILE A 26 -1.28 1.71 -5.29
N ILE A 27 -1.84 1.59 -4.08
CA ILE A 27 -2.71 0.46 -3.70
C ILE A 27 -4.17 0.92 -3.62
N GLY A 28 -4.42 2.14 -3.13
CA GLY A 28 -5.76 2.67 -2.90
C GLY A 28 -6.43 2.14 -1.64
N ALA A 29 -7.40 2.90 -1.11
CA ALA A 29 -8.06 2.58 0.16
C ALA A 29 -8.86 1.27 0.13
N ASP A 30 -9.57 1.04 -0.99
CA ASP A 30 -10.50 -0.09 -1.12
C ASP A 30 -9.75 -1.43 -1.20
N ARG A 31 -8.68 -1.46 -2.01
CA ARG A 31 -7.81 -2.64 -2.13
C ARG A 31 -7.10 -2.96 -0.81
N LEU A 32 -6.60 -1.95 -0.08
CA LEU A 32 -6.05 -2.16 1.27
C LEU A 32 -7.12 -2.69 2.25
N ALA A 33 -8.37 -2.23 2.14
CA ALA A 33 -9.47 -2.74 2.94
C ALA A 33 -9.80 -4.20 2.60
N GLN A 34 -9.83 -4.55 1.31
CA GLN A 34 -10.05 -5.93 0.85
C GLN A 34 -8.92 -6.86 1.31
N MET A 35 -7.66 -6.42 1.21
CA MET A 35 -6.50 -7.18 1.67
C MET A 35 -6.61 -7.52 3.17
N ARG A 36 -6.97 -6.53 4.00
CA ARG A 36 -7.21 -6.75 5.43
C ARG A 36 -8.33 -7.76 5.69
N LYS A 37 -9.41 -7.72 4.91
CA LYS A 37 -10.53 -8.68 5.06
C LYS A 37 -10.11 -10.12 4.78
N VAL A 38 -9.21 -10.33 3.81
CA VAL A 38 -8.71 -11.67 3.45
C VAL A 38 -7.46 -12.07 4.24
N GLY A 39 -7.03 -11.25 5.22
CA GLY A 39 -5.86 -11.54 6.06
C GLY A 39 -4.51 -11.36 5.36
N THR A 40 -4.47 -10.63 4.23
CA THR A 40 -3.23 -10.29 3.52
C THR A 40 -2.90 -8.79 3.64
N GLY A 41 -1.73 -8.41 3.12
CA GLY A 41 -1.34 -7.02 2.91
C GLY A 41 -0.22 -6.54 3.82
N PRO A 42 0.15 -5.26 3.69
CA PRO A 42 1.20 -4.65 4.48
C PRO A 42 0.79 -4.53 5.95
N ARG A 43 1.78 -4.55 6.84
CA ARG A 43 1.52 -4.38 8.28
C ARG A 43 0.90 -3.00 8.51
N TYR A 44 -0.10 -2.99 9.39
CA TYR A 44 -0.82 -1.78 9.76
C TYR A 44 -0.87 -1.61 11.27
N LEU A 45 -0.96 -0.35 11.68
CA LEU A 45 -1.14 0.06 13.05
C LEU A 45 -2.58 0.50 13.23
N GLN A 46 -3.21 -0.05 14.26
CA GLN A 46 -4.53 0.35 14.72
C GLN A 46 -4.45 0.52 16.25
N PRO A 47 -4.31 1.77 16.76
CA PRO A 47 -4.09 2.02 18.19
C PRO A 47 -5.31 1.69 19.07
N THR A 48 -6.51 1.67 18.48
CA THR A 48 -7.76 1.30 19.17
C THR A 48 -8.58 0.41 18.25
N ALA A 49 -9.22 -0.63 18.78
CA ALA A 49 -10.15 -1.45 18.00
C ALA A 49 -11.26 -0.57 17.39
N GLY A 50 -11.36 -0.54 16.06
CA GLY A 50 -12.27 0.36 15.33
C GLY A 50 -11.73 1.77 15.07
N GLY A 51 -10.52 2.08 15.56
CA GLY A 51 -9.83 3.35 15.34
C GLY A 51 -9.18 3.46 13.95
N GLN A 52 -8.64 4.65 13.69
CA GLN A 52 -7.95 4.98 12.44
C GLN A 52 -6.80 4.00 12.16
N ILE A 53 -6.78 3.45 10.94
CA ILE A 53 -5.70 2.57 10.49
C ILE A 53 -4.62 3.41 9.81
N TRP A 54 -3.37 3.08 10.14
CA TRP A 54 -2.16 3.69 9.62
C TRP A 54 -1.22 2.62 9.08
N TYR A 55 -0.52 2.93 8.01
CA TYR A 55 0.49 2.09 7.39
C TYR A 55 1.83 2.81 7.48
N ARG A 56 2.89 2.15 7.94
CA ARG A 56 4.22 2.73 7.82
C ARG A 56 4.71 2.55 6.40
N GLY A 57 5.36 3.59 5.86
CA GLY A 57 5.93 3.50 4.52
C GLY A 57 6.93 2.36 4.39
N ARG A 58 7.73 2.09 5.44
CA ARG A 58 8.65 0.95 5.45
C ARG A 58 7.92 -0.38 5.34
N ASP A 59 6.86 -0.61 6.11
CA ASP A 59 6.06 -1.85 6.03
C ASP A 59 5.36 -1.99 4.67
N LEU A 60 4.95 -0.87 4.06
CA LEU A 60 4.42 -0.84 2.70
C LEU A 60 5.49 -1.23 1.66
N LEU A 61 6.68 -0.65 1.77
CA LEU A 61 7.82 -0.96 0.91
C LEU A 61 8.24 -2.41 1.05
N GLU A 62 8.45 -2.91 2.28
CA GLU A 62 8.82 -4.30 2.54
C GLU A 62 7.77 -5.29 1.98
N TRP A 63 6.48 -4.92 2.03
CA TRP A 63 5.42 -5.73 1.44
C TRP A 63 5.41 -5.67 -0.09
N MET A 64 5.65 -4.49 -0.68
CA MET A 64 5.78 -4.34 -2.14
C MET A 64 7.01 -5.08 -2.68
N GLU A 65 8.14 -5.01 -1.96
CA GLU A 65 9.39 -5.72 -2.25
C GLU A 65 9.27 -7.23 -2.04
N SER A 66 8.44 -7.67 -1.09
CA SER A 66 8.04 -9.09 -0.98
C SER A 66 7.23 -9.59 -2.17
N GLY A 67 6.97 -8.71 -3.16
CA GLY A 67 6.33 -9.04 -4.42
C GLY A 67 4.86 -9.33 -4.20
N LEU A 68 4.05 -8.26 -4.00
CA LEU A 68 2.58 -8.24 -4.12
C LEU A 68 1.98 -9.64 -3.90
N THR A 69 2.18 -10.23 -2.72
CA THR A 69 1.73 -11.60 -2.46
C THR A 69 0.21 -11.57 -2.41
N ASP A 70 -0.34 -11.80 -3.58
CA ASP A 70 -1.72 -12.09 -3.86
C ASP A 70 -2.05 -13.41 -3.15
N PRO A 71 -2.99 -13.44 -2.20
CA PRO A 71 -3.44 -14.69 -1.62
C PRO A 71 -4.31 -15.50 -2.58
N ALA A 72 -4.70 -14.99 -3.76
CA ALA A 72 -5.11 -15.84 -4.87
C ALA A 72 -3.81 -16.34 -5.53
N GLY A 73 -3.21 -17.36 -4.90
CA GLY A 73 -2.01 -17.99 -5.41
C GLY A 73 -2.20 -18.50 -6.83
N GLU A 74 -1.81 -17.69 -7.80
CA GLU A 74 -1.15 -18.21 -8.99
C GLU A 74 0.34 -18.03 -8.76
N ARG A 75 0.94 -19.06 -8.15
CA ARG A 75 2.36 -19.35 -8.36
C ARG A 75 2.59 -19.38 -9.87
N ARG A 76 3.19 -18.35 -10.42
CA ARG A 76 3.93 -18.45 -11.68
C ARG A 76 5.37 -18.79 -11.33
N ASP A 77 5.55 -20.00 -10.78
CA ASP A 77 6.84 -20.66 -10.86
C ASP A 77 6.93 -21.25 -12.27
N ALA A 78 7.89 -20.68 -13.02
CA ALA A 78 8.33 -21.09 -14.33
C ALA A 78 9.22 -22.36 -14.26
#